data_AF-A0A9X2Z9A9-F1
#
_entry.id   AF-A0A9X2Z9A9-F1
#
_cell.length_a   1.000
_cell.length_b   1.000
_cell.length_c   1.000
_cell.angle_alpha   90.00
_cell.angle_beta   90.00
_cell.angle_gamma   90.00
#
_symmetry.space_group_name_H-M   'P 1'
#
loop_
_entity.id
_entity.type
_entity.pdbx_description
1 polymer ?
#
loop_
_entity_poly.entity_id
_entity_poly.type
_entity_poly.pdbx_seq_one_letter_code
_entity_poly.pdbx_strand_id
1 'polypeptide(L)'
;MLKEFVDELGEPQYGYKLMQSTGFSSAKTYQILARLTGAGWLTRHDDPGATPESGGPPRITYTMRPQAVPRARTLIQEAQEEFSPAPKRRRVRNPLQAFGWTS
;
A
#
# COMPACT_ATOMS: atom_id res chain seq x y z
N MET A 1 2.99 0.43 -0.87
CA MET A 1 3.98 -0.21 0.03
C MET A 1 3.30 -1.03 1.12
N LEU A 2 2.64 -0.42 2.13
CA LEU A 2 1.97 -1.20 3.20
C LEU A 2 0.92 -2.19 2.66
N LYS A 3 0.16 -1.80 1.64
CA LYS A 3 -0.81 -2.69 0.99
C LYS A 3 -0.17 -3.98 0.49
N GLU A 4 1.00 -3.94 -0.14
CA GLU A 4 1.69 -5.13 -0.68
C GLU A 4 1.93 -6.19 0.39
N PHE A 5 2.29 -5.77 1.60
CA PHE A 5 2.52 -6.67 2.72
C PHE A 5 1.23 -7.20 3.35
N VAL A 6 0.14 -6.44 3.29
CA VAL A 6 -1.18 -6.84 3.83
C VAL A 6 -1.92 -7.77 2.86
N ASP A 7 -1.67 -7.65 1.56
CA ASP A 7 -2.20 -8.53 0.52
C ASP A 7 -1.58 -9.94 0.62
N GLU A 8 -0.27 -10.03 0.86
CA GLU A 8 0.49 -11.29 0.99
C GLU A 8 1.05 -11.47 2.41
N LEU A 9 0.16 -11.66 3.39
CA LEU A 9 0.55 -11.83 4.80
C LEU A 9 1.39 -13.09 5.01
N GLY A 10 2.53 -12.93 5.70
CA GLY A 10 3.41 -14.04 6.08
C GLY A 10 4.41 -14.45 5.01
N GLU A 11 4.20 -14.05 3.76
CA GLU A 11 5.11 -14.34 2.65
C GLU A 11 6.26 -13.33 2.60
N PRO A 12 7.54 -13.78 2.56
CA PRO A 12 8.67 -12.88 2.40
C PRO A 12 8.63 -12.13 1.06
N GLN A 13 8.56 -10.80 1.11
CA GLN A 13 8.53 -9.96 -0.09
C GLN A 13 9.93 -9.45 -0.43
N TYR A 14 10.33 -9.65 -1.70
CA TYR A 14 11.61 -9.18 -2.21
C TYR A 14 11.56 -7.68 -2.54
N GLY A 15 12.57 -6.92 -2.08
CA GLY A 15 12.64 -5.46 -2.27
C GLY A 15 12.49 -5.01 -3.73
N TYR A 16 13.04 -5.78 -4.67
CA TYR A 16 12.89 -5.51 -6.10
C TYR A 16 11.45 -5.69 -6.61
N LYS A 17 10.73 -6.73 -6.16
CA LYS A 17 9.31 -6.94 -6.49
C LYS A 17 8.44 -5.79 -5.94
N LEU A 18 8.79 -5.27 -4.76
CA LEU A 18 8.14 -4.09 -4.17
C LEU A 18 8.39 -2.82 -4.99
N MET A 19 9.59 -2.63 -5.53
CA MET A 19 9.87 -1.52 -6.44
C MET A 19 9.00 -1.60 -7.70
N GLN A 20 8.90 -2.79 -8.32
CA GLN A 20 8.10 -2.99 -9.53
C GLN A 20 6.61 -2.77 -9.30
N SER A 21 6.05 -3.31 -8.21
CA SER A 21 4.62 -3.18 -7.89
C SER A 21 4.22 -1.74 -7.52
N THR A 22 5.06 -1.04 -6.77
CA THR A 22 4.75 0.33 -6.30
C THR A 22 5.20 1.44 -7.24
N GLY A 23 6.07 1.14 -8.21
CA GLY A 23 6.67 2.13 -9.10
C GLY A 23 7.63 3.11 -8.39
N PHE A 24 8.09 2.80 -7.18
CA PHE A 24 9.00 3.66 -6.43
C PHE A 24 10.46 3.45 -6.85
N SER A 25 11.26 4.53 -6.78
CA SER A 25 12.71 4.41 -6.94
C SER A 25 13.33 3.52 -5.86
N SER A 26 14.52 2.97 -6.14
CA SER A 26 15.24 2.11 -5.19
C SER A 26 15.48 2.84 -3.86
N ALA A 27 15.98 4.07 -3.92
CA ALA A 27 16.26 4.88 -2.73
C ALA A 27 15.02 5.08 -1.86
N LYS A 28 13.89 5.47 -2.48
CA LYS A 28 12.62 5.67 -1.78
C LYS A 28 12.11 4.36 -1.17
N THR A 29 12.21 3.26 -1.91
CA THR A 29 11.79 1.94 -1.44
C THR A 29 12.56 1.52 -0.20
N TYR A 30 13.90 1.56 -0.24
CA TYR A 30 14.72 1.17 0.90
C TYR A 30 14.58 2.12 2.10
N GLN A 31 14.34 3.42 1.87
CA GLN A 31 14.05 4.36 2.96
C GLN A 31 12.73 4.01 3.67
N ILE A 32 11.69 3.65 2.92
CA ILE A 32 10.41 3.22 3.51
C ILE A 32 10.58 1.89 4.24
N LEU A 33 11.27 0.91 3.64
CA LEU A 33 11.53 -0.39 4.26
C LEU A 33 12.33 -0.26 5.57
N ALA A 34 13.34 0.62 5.59
CA ALA A 34 14.11 0.92 6.79
C ALA A 34 13.22 1.52 7.90
N ARG A 35 12.35 2.48 7.56
CA ARG A 35 11.40 3.07 8.52
C ARG A 35 10.43 2.05 9.09
N LEU A 36 9.83 1.21 8.24
CA LEU A 36 8.89 0.18 8.67
C LEU A 36 9.60 -0.91 9.52
N THR A 37 10.83 -1.26 9.17
CA THR A 37 11.64 -2.20 9.97
C THR A 37 12.00 -1.59 11.33
N GLY A 38 12.47 -0.34 11.35
CA GLY A 38 12.83 0.38 12.58
C GLY A 38 11.64 0.64 13.51
N ALA A 39 10.43 0.80 12.94
CA ALA A 39 9.18 0.88 13.71
C ALA A 39 8.69 -0.50 14.23
N GLY A 40 9.35 -1.60 13.86
CA GLY A 40 8.95 -2.95 14.25
C GLY A 40 7.76 -3.52 13.46
N TRP A 41 7.48 -2.99 12.27
CA TRP A 41 6.37 -3.45 11.42
C TRP A 41 6.79 -4.59 10.50
N LEU A 42 8.07 -4.59 10.10
CA LEU A 42 8.65 -5.62 9.25
C LEU A 42 9.77 -6.36 9.97
N THR A 43 9.93 -7.63 9.61
CA THR A 43 11.16 -8.39 9.86
C THR A 43 11.96 -8.40 8.58
N ARG A 44 13.21 -7.94 8.65
CA ARG A 44 14.18 -8.07 7.56
C ARG A 44 14.82 -9.44 7.64
N HIS A 45 14.87 -10.13 6.51
CA HIS A 45 15.58 -11.38 6.34
C HIS A 45 16.73 -11.12 5.37
N ASP A 46 17.95 -11.07 5.90
CA ASP A 46 19.14 -11.26 5.10
C ASP A 46 19.33 -12.77 4.86
N ASP A 47 19.54 -13.15 3.61
CA ASP A 47 19.99 -14.51 3.29
C ASP A 47 21.45 -14.42 2.84
N PRO A 48 22.41 -14.54 3.77
CA PRO A 48 23.84 -14.48 3.44
C PRO A 48 24.31 -15.70 2.62
N GLY A 49 23.51 -16.77 2.51
CA GLY A 49 23.84 -18.01 1.78
C GLY A 49 23.19 -18.13 0.40
N ALA A 50 22.24 -17.28 0.07
CA ALA A 50 21.54 -17.27 -1.20
C ALA A 50 22.52 -16.89 -2.30
N THR A 51 23.04 -17.91 -2.98
CA THR A 51 23.79 -17.71 -4.21
C THR A 51 22.81 -17.09 -5.20
N PRO A 52 23.01 -15.84 -5.62
CA PRO A 52 22.15 -15.24 -6.60
C PRO A 52 22.37 -15.99 -7.90
N GLU A 53 21.30 -16.55 -8.46
CA GLU A 53 21.32 -17.28 -9.74
C GLU A 53 21.89 -16.44 -10.91
N SER A 54 22.12 -15.13 -10.71
CA SER A 54 22.78 -14.22 -11.65
C SER A 54 23.85 -13.30 -11.02
N GLY A 55 24.48 -13.69 -9.90
CA GLY A 55 25.65 -12.98 -9.37
C GLY A 55 25.39 -11.58 -8.76
N GLY A 56 24.15 -11.28 -8.38
CA GLY A 56 23.78 -10.04 -7.67
C GLY A 56 24.11 -10.03 -6.17
N PRO A 57 23.73 -8.99 -5.42
CA PRO A 57 23.78 -9.01 -3.96
C PRO A 57 22.82 -10.07 -3.37
N PRO A 58 23.08 -10.55 -2.14
CA PRO A 58 22.18 -11.47 -1.45
C PRO A 58 20.74 -10.94 -1.38
N ARG A 59 19.77 -11.83 -1.57
CA ARG A 59 18.35 -11.47 -1.68
C ARG A 59 17.83 -11.05 -0.29
N ILE A 60 17.62 -9.76 -0.09
CA ILE A 60 16.97 -9.25 1.14
C ILE A 60 15.45 -9.32 0.95
N THR A 61 14.78 -10.04 1.84
CA THR A 61 13.32 -10.11 1.89
C THR A 61 12.78 -9.51 3.18
N TYR A 62 11.49 -9.16 3.16
CA TYR A 62 10.81 -8.54 4.29
C TYR A 62 9.48 -9.22 4.52
N THR A 63 9.15 -9.45 5.79
CA THR A 63 7.88 -10.07 6.18
C THR A 63 7.12 -9.16 7.12
N MET A 64 5.82 -9.03 6.92
CA MET A 64 4.93 -8.29 7.82
C MET A 64 4.89 -8.98 9.19
N ARG A 65 5.12 -8.22 10.26
CA ARG A 65 4.97 -8.78 11.60
C ARG A 65 3.49 -8.90 11.97
N PRO A 66 3.02 -10.03 12.55
CA PRO A 66 1.61 -10.24 12.88
C PRO A 66 1.00 -9.12 13.73
N GLN A 67 1.74 -8.61 14.71
CA GLN A 67 1.29 -7.54 15.60
C GLN A 67 1.06 -6.20 14.90
N ALA A 68 1.68 -5.97 13.74
CA ALA A 68 1.54 -4.72 12.99
C ALA A 68 0.36 -4.75 12.01
N VAL A 69 -0.21 -5.94 11.72
CA VAL A 69 -1.26 -6.12 10.71
C VAL A 69 -2.52 -5.30 11.02
N PRO A 70 -3.08 -5.30 12.25
CA PRO A 70 -4.30 -4.54 12.54
C PRO A 70 -4.10 -3.04 12.29
N ARG A 71 -2.99 -2.48 12.79
CA ARG A 71 -2.69 -1.05 12.62
C ARG A 71 -2.42 -0.69 11.16
N ALA A 72 -1.74 -1.55 10.42
CA ALA A 72 -1.50 -1.35 9.00
C ALA A 72 -2.79 -1.30 8.18
N ARG A 73 -3.75 -2.18 8.47
CA ARG A 73 -5.07 -2.17 7.82
C ARG A 73 -5.81 -0.85 8.10
N THR A 74 -5.80 -0.38 9.34
CA THR A 74 -6.40 0.92 9.71
C THR A 74 -5.76 2.06 8.92
N LEU A 75 -4.42 2.16 8.88
CA LEU A 75 -3.75 3.23 8.13
C LEU A 75 -4.05 3.18 6.61
N ILE A 76 -4.18 1.97 6.04
CA ILE A 76 -4.56 1.82 4.64
C ILE A 76 -5.97 2.35 4.41
N GLN A 77 -6.92 2.02 5.29
CA GLN A 77 -8.28 2.51 5.21
C GLN A 77 -8.35 4.03 5.36
N GLU A 78 -7.71 4.59 6.39
CA GLU A 78 -7.64 6.04 6.62
C GLU A 78 -7.09 6.78 5.39
N ALA A 79 -6.01 6.27 4.79
CA ALA A 79 -5.43 6.84 3.57
C ALA A 79 -6.40 6.72 2.38
N GLN A 80 -7.09 5.59 2.22
CA GLN A 80 -8.08 5.43 1.15
C GLN A 80 -9.23 6.41 1.29
N GLU A 81 -9.67 6.70 2.51
CA GLU A 81 -10.71 7.69 2.78
C GLU A 81 -10.23 9.12 2.49
N GLU A 82 -9.02 9.47 2.93
CA GLU A 82 -8.43 10.80 2.71
C GLU A 82 -8.20 11.09 1.22
N PHE A 83 -7.73 10.11 0.46
CA PHE A 83 -7.42 10.26 -0.96
C PHE A 83 -8.57 9.82 -1.89
N SER A 84 -9.72 9.42 -1.35
CA SER A 84 -10.89 9.15 -2.18
C SER A 84 -11.47 10.45 -2.73
N PRO A 85 -11.76 10.53 -4.04
CA PRO A 85 -12.46 11.69 -4.58
C PRO A 85 -13.83 11.79 -3.90
N ALA A 86 -14.12 12.96 -3.32
CA ALA A 86 -15.38 13.21 -2.62
C ALA A 86 -16.57 12.70 -3.45
N PRO A 87 -17.54 11.97 -2.86
CA PRO A 87 -18.67 11.47 -3.61
C PRO A 87 -19.36 12.65 -4.28
N LYS A 88 -19.45 12.62 -5.63
CA LYS A 88 -20.23 13.62 -6.39
C LYS A 88 -21.61 13.65 -5.75
N ARG A 89 -21.94 14.72 -5.02
CA ARG A 89 -23.29 14.95 -4.50
C ARG A 89 -24.23 14.74 -5.68
N ARG A 90 -24.98 13.63 -5.65
CA ARG A 90 -26.01 13.36 -6.64
C ARG A 90 -26.98 14.52 -6.51
N ARG A 91 -26.89 15.51 -7.42
CA ARG A 91 -27.86 16.60 -7.49
C ARG A 91 -29.21 15.91 -7.62
N VAL A 92 -29.96 15.88 -6.53
CA VAL A 92 -31.37 15.53 -6.55
C VAL A 92 -31.98 16.59 -7.45
N ARG A 93 -32.27 16.20 -8.69
CA ARG A 93 -32.92 17.05 -9.68
C ARG A 93 -34.33 17.21 -9.17
N ASN A 94 -34.60 18.31 -8.48
CA ASN A 94 -35.92 18.66 -7.99
C ASN A 94 -36.86 18.81 -9.20
N PRO A 95 -37.84 17.92 -9.43
CA PRO A 95 -38.79 18.05 -10.53
C PRO A 95 -40.01 18.81 -10.03
N LEU A 96 -39.88 20.13 -9.86
CA LEU A 96 -41.00 21.00 -9.51
C LEU A 96 -40.91 22.30 -10.28
N GLN A 97 -40.97 22.24 -11.62
CA GLN A 97 -41.44 23.34 -12.47
C GLN A 97 -42.07 22.75 -13.75
N ALA A 98 -43.31 22.31 -13.61
CA ALA A 98 -44.21 22.01 -14.72
C ALA A 98 -45.64 22.42 -14.32
N PHE A 99 -45.85 23.72 -14.17
CA PHE A 99 -47.16 24.38 -14.22
C PHE A 99 -46.89 25.63 -15.09
N GLY A 100 -47.26 25.66 -16.37
CA GLY A 100 -48.64 25.51 -16.85
C GLY A 100 -49.32 26.88 -16.76
N TRP A 101 -48.92 27.83 -17.60
CA TRP A 101 -49.62 29.10 -17.79
C TRP A 101 -50.01 29.22 -19.26
N THR A 102 -51.24 28.84 -19.56
CA THR A 102 -51.97 29.29 -20.73
C THR A 102 -53.29 29.85 -20.23
N SER A 103 -53.44 31.17 -20.25
CA SER A 103 -54.68 31.84 -20.62
C SER A 103 -54.43 33.32 -20.88
#